data_AF-A0A349ALH5-F1
#
_entry.id   AF-A0A349ALH5-F1
#
_cell.length_a   1.000
_cell.length_b   1.000
_cell.length_c   1.000
_cell.angle_alpha   90.00
_cell.angle_beta   90.00
_cell.angle_gamma   90.00
#
_symmetry.space_group_name_H-M   'P 1'
#
loop_
_entity.id
_entity.type
_entity.pdbx_description
1 polymer ?
#
loop_
_entity_poly.entity_id
_entity_poly.type
_entity_poly.pdbx_seq_one_letter_code
_entity_poly.pdbx_strand_id
1 'polypeptide(L)' 'MDTIIISIVAIIGLAILSQLIAWFTRLPSILILIIAGILAGPVFGLFDPHALLGELMEPVVSLS' A
#
# COMPACT_ATOMS: atom_id res chain seq x y z
N MET A 1 23.20 -33.26 -11.05
CA MET A 1 22.87 -32.78 -9.69
C MET A 1 23.33 -31.33 -9.51
N ASP A 2 24.52 -30.99 -9.99
CA ASP A 2 25.18 -29.69 -9.76
C ASP A 2 24.46 -28.51 -10.41
N THR A 3 23.92 -28.70 -11.62
CA THR A 3 23.13 -27.66 -12.31
C THR A 3 21.91 -27.24 -11.51
N ILE A 4 21.22 -28.18 -10.84
CA ILE A 4 20.02 -27.90 -10.04
C ILE A 4 20.38 -27.06 -8.81
N ILE A 5 21.49 -27.39 -8.15
CA ILE A 5 21.98 -26.65 -6.98
C ILE A 5 22.37 -25.22 -7.37
N ILE A 6 23.07 -25.05 -8.50
CA ILE A 6 23.44 -23.73 -9.03
C ILE A 6 22.19 -22.89 -9.34
N SER A 7 21.17 -23.49 -9.97
CA SER A 7 19.90 -22.83 -10.26
C SER A 7 19.20 -22.34 -8.98
N ILE A 8 19.15 -23.18 -7.95
CA ILE A 8 18.49 -22.84 -6.68
C ILE A 8 19.24 -21.71 -5.97
N VAL A 9 20.58 -21.77 -5.93
CA VAL A 9 21.41 -20.72 -5.34
C VAL A 9 21.23 -19.39 -6.09
N ALA A 10 21.16 -19.42 -7.41
CA ALA A 10 20.92 -18.22 -8.22
C ALA A 10 19.55 -17.60 -7.94
N ILE A 11 18.50 -18.41 -7.84
CA ILE A 11 17.14 -17.94 -7.52
C ILE A 11 17.10 -17.33 -6.12
N ILE A 12 17.70 -17.97 -5.12
CA ILE A 12 17.74 -17.46 -3.74
C ILE A 12 18.53 -16.15 -3.67
N GLY A 13 19.68 -16.08 -4.34
CA GLY A 13 20.48 -14.84 -4.41
C GLY A 13 19.69 -13.68 -5.02
N LEU A 14 18.96 -13.94 -6.10
CA LEU A 14 18.13 -12.94 -6.78
C LEU A 14 16.94 -12.51 -5.90
N ALA A 15 16.35 -13.43 -5.13
CA ALA A 15 15.32 -13.13 -4.16
C ALA A 15 15.83 -12.23 -3.03
N ILE A 16 17.01 -12.49 -2.48
CA ILE A 16 17.63 -11.66 -1.43
C ILE A 16 17.95 -10.26 -1.96
N LEU A 17 18.48 -10.16 -3.19
CA LEU A 17 18.77 -8.87 -3.83
C LEU A 17 17.49 -8.07 -4.08
N SER A 18 16.42 -8.73 -4.56
CA SER A 18 15.09 -8.11 -4.72
C SER A 18 14.53 -7.62 -3.39
N GLN A 19 14.66 -8.43 -2.33
CA GLN A 19 14.24 -8.07 -0.97
C GLN A 19 15.06 -6.89 -0.42
N LEU A 20 16.35 -6.82 -0.72
CA LEU A 20 17.23 -5.72 -0.34
C LEU A 20 16.87 -4.43 -1.08
N ILE A 21 16.44 -4.51 -2.34
CA ILE A 21 15.98 -3.32 -3.10
C ILE A 21 14.60 -2.88 -2.61
N ALA A 22 13.70 -3.82 -2.31
CA ALA A 22 12.40 -3.55 -1.70
C ALA A 22 12.54 -2.89 -0.32
N TRP A 23 13.59 -3.25 0.43
CA TRP A 23 13.99 -2.60 1.68
C TRP A 23 14.42 -1.15 1.47
N PHE A 24 14.82 -0.72 0.27
CA PHE A 24 15.33 0.63 0.02
C PHE A 24 14.17 1.59 -0.21
N THR A 25 13.09 1.09 -0.80
CA THR A 25 11.81 1.78 -0.97
C THR A 25 10.95 1.78 0.32
N ARG A 26 11.53 2.03 1.51
CA ARG A 26 10.86 2.04 2.84
C ARG A 26 9.74 3.10 3.02
N LEU A 27 9.02 3.47 1.97
CA LEU A 27 7.74 4.14 2.05
C LEU A 27 6.66 3.07 1.86
N PRO A 28 6.04 2.60 2.95
CA PRO A 28 4.77 1.90 2.86
C PRO A 28 3.84 2.68 1.94
N SER A 29 3.32 2.04 0.90
CA SER A 29 2.40 2.71 -0.03
C SER A 29 1.19 3.33 0.70
N ILE A 30 0.83 2.79 1.87
CA ILE A 30 -0.20 3.33 2.76
C ILE A 30 0.11 4.76 3.24
N LEU A 31 1.39 5.13 3.48
CA LEU A 31 1.76 6.48 3.91
C LEU A 31 1.52 7.50 2.79
N ILE A 32 1.89 7.16 1.57
CA ILE A 32 1.65 8.00 0.39
C ILE A 32 0.13 8.13 0.15
N LEU A 33 -0.62 7.02 0.27
CA LEU A 33 -2.07 7.00 0.11
C LEU A 33 -2.79 7.83 1.18
N ILE A 34 -2.36 7.75 2.44
CA ILE A 34 -2.93 8.53 3.55
C ILE A 34 -2.68 10.02 3.34
N ILE A 35 -1.45 10.42 2.98
CA ILE A 35 -1.13 11.82 2.70
C ILE A 35 -1.96 12.33 1.52
N ALA A 36 -2.06 11.56 0.45
CA ALA A 36 -2.88 11.91 -0.71
C ALA A 36 -4.37 12.03 -0.33
N GLY A 37 -4.91 11.13 0.49
CA GLY A 37 -6.29 11.16 0.96
C GLY A 37 -6.58 12.36 1.88
N ILE A 38 -5.65 12.72 2.77
CA ILE A 38 -5.77 13.90 3.63
C ILE A 38 -5.71 15.19 2.80
N LEU A 39 -4.78 15.25 1.84
CA LEU A 39 -4.67 16.39 0.96
C LEU A 39 -5.94 16.56 0.13
N ALA A 40 -6.39 15.49 -0.55
CA ALA A 40 -7.55 15.56 -1.43
C ALA A 40 -8.89 15.69 -0.69
N GLY A 41 -8.99 15.20 0.54
CA GLY A 41 -10.16 15.32 1.41
C GLY A 41 -10.19 16.66 2.16
N PRO A 42 -9.84 16.70 3.46
CA PRO A 42 -10.04 17.89 4.31
C PRO A 42 -9.22 19.13 3.93
N VAL A 43 -8.06 18.98 3.28
CA VAL A 43 -7.18 20.13 2.99
C VAL A 43 -7.63 20.89 1.75
N PHE A 44 -7.87 20.18 0.64
CA PHE A 44 -8.28 20.80 -0.63
C PHE A 44 -9.79 20.69 -0.91
N GLY A 45 -10.54 19.86 -0.17
CA GLY A 45 -11.99 19.73 -0.31
C GLY A 45 -12.44 19.17 -1.66
N LEU A 46 -11.61 18.41 -2.38
CA LEU A 46 -11.98 17.90 -3.71
C LEU A 46 -13.04 16.78 -3.64
N PHE A 47 -13.13 16.09 -2.51
CA PHE A 47 -14.04 14.97 -2.32
C PHE A 47 -15.07 15.31 -1.26
N ASP A 48 -16.35 15.30 -1.64
CA ASP A 48 -17.48 15.39 -0.71
C ASP A 48 -17.75 14.00 -0.12
N PRO A 49 -17.37 13.73 1.15
CA PRO A 49 -17.60 12.43 1.77
C PRO A 49 -19.11 12.12 1.88
N HIS A 50 -19.97 13.14 1.97
CA HIS A 50 -21.42 12.98 2.01
C HIS A 50 -21.98 12.47 0.67
N ALA A 51 -21.41 12.88 -0.46
CA ALA A 51 -21.82 12.40 -1.78
C ALA A 51 -21.28 11.00 -2.06
N LEU A 52 -20.09 10.66 -1.55
CA LEU A 52 -19.44 9.36 -1.75
C LEU A 52 -19.95 8.27 -0.81
N LEU A 53 -20.27 8.62 0.44
CA LEU A 53 -20.67 7.69 1.49
C LEU A 53 -22.18 7.71 1.77
N GLY A 54 -22.96 8.52 1.05
CA GLY A 54 -24.41 8.77 1.23
C GLY A 54 -25.19 7.76 2.06
N GLU A 55 -25.60 6.62 1.46
CA GLU A 55 -26.41 5.59 2.14
C GLU A 55 -25.64 4.80 3.23
N LEU A 56 -24.31 4.87 3.23
CA LEU A 56 -23.44 4.21 4.21
C LEU A 56 -23.14 5.09 5.44
N MET A 57 -23.46 6.38 5.42
CA MET A 57 -23.24 7.26 6.59
C MET A 57 -24.19 6.91 7.75
N GLU A 58 -25.45 6.58 7.45
CA GLU A 58 -26.46 6.21 8.46
C GLU A 58 -26.05 5.00 9.33
N PRO A 59 -25.57 3.87 8.78
CA PRO A 59 -25.13 2.75 9.60
C PRO A 59 -23.85 3.04 10.38
N VAL A 60 -22.92 3.86 9.86
CA VAL A 60 -21.63 4.13 10.52
C VAL A 60 -21.79 5.01 11.76
N VAL A 61 -22.66 6.02 11.71
CA VAL A 61 -22.96 6.88 12.88
C VAL A 61 -23.80 6.15 13.92
N SER A 62 -24.64 5.21 13.50
CA SER A 62 -25.44 4.39 14.42
C SER A 62 -24.61 3.32 15.17
N LEU A 63 -23.36 3.10 14.76
CA LEU A 63 -22.45 2.10 15.34
C LEU A 63 -21.47 2.67 16.38
N SER A 64 -21.39 3.99 16.52
CA SER A 64 -20.63 4.70 17.56
C SER A 64 -21.50 5.10 18.73
#